data_AF-A0A7C6AP18-F1
#
_entry.id   AF-A0A7C6AP18-F1
#
_cell.length_a   1.000
_cell.length_b   1.000
_cell.length_c   1.000
_cell.angle_alpha   90.00
_cell.angle_beta   90.00
_cell.angle_gamma   90.00
#
_symmetry.space_group_name_H-M   'P 1'
#
loop_
_entity.id
_entity.type
_entity.pdbx_description
1 polymer ?
#
loop_
_entity_poly.entity_id
_entity_poly.type
_entity_poly.pdbx_seq_one_letter_code
_entity_poly.pdbx_strand_id
1 'polypeptide(L)'
;MALQKTIQTNHGLTVNNAYIKVHEISGNKNTINIRVRAYASQNASGSGLLYLEEWLYNFYPSIADDTPNFIKQAYLYLKTLPEFKDAIDA
;
A
#
# COMPACT_ATOMS: atom_id res chain seq x y z
N MET A 1 7.38 2.15 -5.99
CA MET A 1 5.91 2.18 -6.01
C MET A 1 5.42 2.16 -4.59
N ALA A 2 5.33 3.34 -4.00
CA ALA A 2 4.79 3.56 -2.68
C ALA A 2 4.00 4.87 -2.70
N LEU A 3 3.19 5.06 -1.67
CA LEU A 3 2.47 6.28 -1.41
C LEU A 3 3.12 6.97 -0.20
N GLN A 4 3.03 8.28 -0.16
CA GLN A 4 3.38 9.08 1.01
C GLN A 4 2.20 9.95 1.42
N LYS A 5 1.84 9.87 2.71
CA LYS A 5 0.75 10.66 3.29
C LYS A 5 0.99 10.85 4.79
N THR A 6 0.48 11.94 5.36
CA THR A 6 0.28 12.00 6.81
C THR A 6 -0.86 11.08 7.21
N ILE A 7 -0.61 10.18 8.16
CA ILE A 7 -1.62 9.25 8.69
C ILE A 7 -1.80 9.44 10.19
N GLN A 8 -2.97 9.06 10.69
CA GLN A 8 -3.20 8.79 12.11
C GLN A 8 -3.16 7.28 12.30
N THR A 9 -2.34 6.79 13.21
CA THR A 9 -2.32 5.36 13.56
C THR A 9 -3.47 5.03 14.50
N ASN A 10 -3.82 3.74 14.58
CA ASN A 10 -4.79 3.21 15.54
C ASN A 10 -4.36 3.40 17.01
N HIS A 11 -3.11 3.79 17.24
CA HIS A 11 -2.56 4.15 18.55
C HIS A 11 -2.64 5.65 18.86
N GLY A 12 -3.29 6.45 18.02
CA GLY A 12 -3.45 7.90 18.22
C GLY A 12 -2.20 8.71 17.89
N LEU A 13 -1.25 8.15 17.12
CA LEU A 13 -0.04 8.86 16.70
C LEU A 13 -0.23 9.47 15.32
N THR A 14 0.19 10.73 15.17
CA THR A 14 0.31 11.38 13.86
C THR A 14 1.68 11.06 13.28
N VAL A 15 1.71 10.42 12.11
CA VAL A 15 2.94 10.15 11.36
C VAL A 15 2.93 11.00 10.11
N ASN A 16 3.76 12.04 10.11
CA ASN A 16 3.95 12.88 8.93
C ASN A 16 4.76 12.13 7.88
N ASN A 17 4.37 12.27 6.61
CA ASN A 17 5.09 11.66 5.47
C ASN A 17 5.33 10.16 5.63
N ALA A 18 4.35 9.42 6.15
CA ALA A 18 4.46 7.97 6.29
C ALA A 18 4.69 7.33 4.92
N TYR A 19 5.62 6.39 4.86
CA TYR A 19 5.93 5.62 3.66
C TYR A 19 5.04 4.38 3.60
N ILE A 20 4.07 4.38 2.70
CA ILE A 20 3.00 3.40 2.61
C ILE A 20 3.22 2.55 1.38
N LYS A 21 3.41 1.24 1.55
CA LYS A 21 3.63 0.33 0.41
C LYS A 21 2.83 -0.94 0.53
N VAL A 22 2.56 -1.53 -0.63
CA VAL A 22 2.19 -2.94 -0.70
C VAL A 22 3.38 -3.75 -0.21
N HIS A 23 3.18 -4.46 0.90
CA HIS A 23 4.19 -5.32 1.51
C HIS A 23 4.09 -6.75 0.98
N GLU A 24 2.88 -7.27 0.87
CA GLU A 24 2.60 -8.63 0.44
C GLU A 24 1.45 -8.63 -0.56
N ILE A 25 1.55 -9.50 -1.57
CA ILE A 25 0.50 -9.76 -2.55
C ILE A 25 0.32 -11.27 -2.62
N SER A 26 -0.91 -11.74 -2.47
CA SER A 26 -1.25 -13.16 -2.58
C SER A 26 -2.63 -13.33 -3.21
N GLY A 27 -2.82 -14.38 -3.99
CA GLY A 27 -4.11 -14.66 -4.62
C GLY A 27 -3.98 -15.33 -5.98
N ASN A 28 -4.99 -15.11 -6.82
CA ASN A 28 -5.13 -15.72 -8.13
C ASN A 28 -5.79 -14.75 -9.13
N LYS A 29 -6.12 -15.26 -10.32
CA LYS A 29 -6.70 -14.47 -11.42
C LYS A 29 -8.06 -13.85 -11.11
N ASN A 30 -8.76 -14.35 -10.09
CA ASN A 30 -10.09 -13.89 -9.71
C ASN A 30 -10.07 -12.94 -8.52
N THR A 31 -9.03 -12.99 -7.68
CA THR A 31 -8.93 -12.13 -6.50
C THR A 31 -7.48 -12.02 -6.04
N ILE A 32 -7.07 -10.81 -5.70
CA ILE A 32 -5.78 -10.52 -5.10
C ILE A 32 -6.02 -9.89 -3.73
N ASN A 33 -5.38 -10.46 -2.71
CA ASN A 33 -5.27 -9.91 -1.37
C ASN A 33 -3.95 -9.18 -1.25
N ILE A 34 -3.97 -7.99 -0.66
CA ILE A 34 -2.79 -7.19 -0.43
C ILE A 34 -2.70 -6.79 1.04
N ARG A 35 -1.48 -6.88 1.56
CA ARG A 35 -1.11 -6.34 2.86
C ARG A 35 -0.36 -5.04 2.61
N VAL A 36 -0.94 -3.93 3.07
CA VAL A 36 -0.36 -2.59 2.93
C VAL A 36 0.18 -2.17 4.28
N ARG A 37 1.42 -1.68 4.32
CA ARG A 37 2.08 -1.26 5.55
C ARG A 37 2.56 0.17 5.45
N ALA A 38 2.38 0.93 6.52
CA ALA A 38 3.00 2.22 6.72
C ALA A 38 4.26 2.11 7.57
N TYR A 39 5.29 2.86 7.19
CA TYR A 39 6.55 2.98 7.92
C TYR A 39 6.87 4.45 8.17
N ALA A 40 7.73 4.71 9.16
CA ALA A 40 8.22 6.06 9.43
C ALA A 40 9.00 6.67 8.24
N SER A 41 9.62 5.82 7.42
CA SER A 41 10.36 6.22 6.22
C SER A 41 10.58 5.05 5.27
N GLN A 42 11.04 5.33 4.05
CA GLN A 42 11.46 4.31 3.10
C GLN A 42 12.61 3.45 3.66
N ASN A 43 13.58 4.07 4.33
CA ASN A 43 14.70 3.36 4.95
C ASN A 43 14.20 2.38 6.03
N ALA A 44 13.29 2.83 6.91
CA ALA A 44 12.68 1.95 7.92
C ALA A 44 12.02 0.72 7.30
N SER A 45 11.37 0.87 6.14
CA SER A 45 10.74 -0.24 5.41
C SER A 45 11.72 -1.28 4.87
N GLY A 46 12.99 -0.91 4.66
CA GLY A 46 14.04 -1.78 4.11
C GLY A 46 14.99 -2.35 5.16
N SER A 47 15.05 -1.74 6.36
CA SER A 47 15.99 -2.11 7.43
C SER A 47 15.45 -3.12 8.44
N GLY A 48 14.32 -3.77 8.15
CA GLY A 48 13.71 -4.76 9.04
C GLY A 48 13.02 -4.17 10.27
N LEU A 49 12.79 -2.85 10.31
CA LEU A 49 11.99 -2.22 11.36
C LEU A 49 10.51 -2.61 11.20
N LEU A 50 9.80 -2.57 12.32
CA LEU A 50 8.36 -2.83 12.35
C LEU A 50 7.59 -1.71 11.63
N TYR A 51 6.45 -2.09 11.06
CA TYR A 51 5.49 -1.15 10.50
C TYR A 51 4.75 -0.41 11.62
N LEU A 52 4.24 0.78 11.30
CA LEU A 52 3.46 1.61 12.21
C LEU A 52 1.96 1.35 12.10
N GLU A 53 1.49 0.95 10.91
CA GLU A 53 0.10 0.65 10.62
C GLU A 53 0.01 -0.39 9.50
N GLU A 54 -1.04 -1.19 9.50
CA GLU A 54 -1.27 -2.22 8.49
C GLU A 54 -2.74 -2.27 8.08
N TRP A 55 -2.96 -2.39 6.77
CA TRP A 55 -4.29 -2.58 6.20
C TRP A 55 -4.31 -3.80 5.29
N LEU A 56 -5.45 -4.48 5.28
CA LEU A 56 -5.73 -5.60 4.40
C LEU A 56 -6.80 -5.17 3.41
N TYR A 57 -6.51 -5.33 2.12
CA TYR A 57 -7.48 -5.09 1.06
C TYR A 57 -7.50 -6.26 0.08
N ASN A 58 -8.59 -6.34 -0.66
CA ASN A 58 -8.71 -7.22 -1.80
C ASN A 58 -9.19 -6.45 -3.02
N PHE A 59 -8.74 -6.85 -4.20
CA PHE A 59 -9.23 -6.31 -5.48
C PHE A 59 -9.28 -7.40 -6.55
N TYR A 60 -10.08 -7.15 -7.59
CA TYR A 60 -10.17 -8.02 -8.76
C TYR A 60 -9.11 -7.57 -9.78
N PRO A 61 -8.08 -8.39 -10.06
CA PRO A 61 -7.06 -8.01 -11.01
C PRO A 61 -7.61 -8.10 -12.44
N SER A 62 -7.06 -7.29 -13.34
CA SER A 62 -7.15 -7.56 -14.77
C SER A 62 -6.09 -8.57 -15.18
N ILE A 63 -6.47 -9.49 -16.08
CA ILE A 63 -5.58 -10.49 -16.69
C ILE A 63 -5.44 -10.30 -18.19
N ALA A 64 -5.94 -9.18 -18.75
CA ALA A 64 -5.77 -8.90 -20.17
C ALA A 64 -4.29 -8.60 -20.48
N ASP A 65 -3.86 -8.97 -21.69
CA ASP A 65 -2.45 -8.95 -22.09
C ASP A 65 -1.81 -7.56 -22.06
N ASP A 66 -2.62 -6.50 -22.18
CA ASP A 66 -2.20 -5.10 -22.18
C ASP A 66 -2.22 -4.46 -20.78
N THR A 67 -2.56 -5.22 -19.74
CA THR A 67 -2.64 -4.69 -18.37
C THR A 67 -1.32 -4.78 -17.60
N PRO A 68 -1.07 -3.86 -16.64
CA PRO A 68 0.10 -3.95 -15.79
C PRO A 68 0.15 -5.24 -14.97
N ASN A 69 1.33 -5.63 -14.48
CA ASN A 69 1.42 -6.74 -13.54
C ASN A 69 0.65 -6.47 -12.23
N PHE A 70 0.39 -7.52 -11.44
CA PHE A 70 -0.39 -7.42 -10.20
C PHE A 70 0.22 -6.47 -9.16
N ILE A 71 1.54 -6.26 -9.19
CA ILE A 71 2.23 -5.33 -8.29
C ILE A 71 1.82 -3.89 -8.61
N LYS A 72 1.84 -3.51 -9.90
CA LYS A 72 1.43 -2.19 -10.35
C LYS A 72 -0.09 -2.00 -10.23
N GLN A 73 -0.88 -3.03 -10.50
CA GLN A 73 -2.34 -2.95 -10.29
C GLN A 73 -2.69 -2.73 -8.81
N ALA A 74 -2.03 -3.43 -7.87
CA ALA A 74 -2.23 -3.21 -6.44
C ALA A 74 -1.93 -1.76 -6.04
N TYR A 75 -0.82 -1.21 -6.54
CA TYR A 75 -0.47 0.20 -6.32
C TYR A 75 -1.53 1.16 -6.86
N LEU A 76 -2.03 0.93 -8.09
CA LEU A 76 -3.08 1.74 -8.69
C LEU A 76 -4.40 1.63 -7.91
N TYR A 77 -4.74 0.44 -7.43
CA TYR A 77 -5.88 0.21 -6.57
C TYR A 77 -5.78 1.02 -5.26
N LEU A 78 -4.60 1.08 -4.61
CA LEU A 78 -4.44 1.93 -3.43
C LEU A 78 -4.79 3.39 -3.71
N LYS A 79 -4.45 3.91 -4.90
CA LYS A 79 -4.74 5.30 -5.27
C LYS A 79 -6.24 5.57 -5.47
N THR A 80 -7.08 4.55 -5.59
CA THR A 80 -8.54 4.72 -5.68
C THR A 80 -9.23 4.73 -4.31
N LEU A 81 -8.54 4.32 -3.25
CA LEU A 81 -9.11 4.21 -1.91
C LEU A 81 -9.25 5.59 -1.24
N PRO A 82 -10.40 5.89 -0.58
CA PRO A 82 -10.65 7.18 0.06
C PRO A 82 -9.56 7.62 1.05
N GLU A 83 -9.05 6.69 1.85
CA GLU A 83 -7.99 6.93 2.84
C GLU A 83 -6.67 7.42 2.22
N PHE A 84 -6.41 7.09 0.96
CA PHE A 84 -5.20 7.45 0.22
C PHE A 84 -5.41 8.53 -0.85
N LYS A 85 -6.60 9.13 -0.93
CA LYS A 85 -6.97 10.15 -1.94
C LYS A 85 -5.94 11.28 -2.12
N ASP A 86 -5.39 11.79 -1.01
CA ASP A 86 -4.41 12.90 -1.03
C ASP A 86 -2.96 12.43 -0.83
N ALA A 87 -2.69 11.14 -1.03
CA ALA A 87 -1.33 10.64 -0.99
C ALA A 87 -0.57 11.02 -2.27
N ILE A 88 0.73 11.28 -2.13
CA ILE A 88 1.63 11.50 -3.27
C ILE A 88 2.43 10.23 -3.57
N ASP A 89 3.00 10.16 -4.77
CA ASP A 89 3.88 9.06 -5.17
C ASP A 89 5.24 9.17 -4.45
N ALA A 90 5.74 8.03 -3.96
CA ALA A 90 7.02 7.89 -3.25
C ALA A 90 7.89 6.73 -3.76
#